data_AF-A0A2J9KS47-F1
#
_entry.id   AF-A0A2J9KS47-F1
#
_cell.length_a   1.000
_cell.length_b   1.000
_cell.length_c   1.000
_cell.angle_alpha   90.00
_cell.angle_beta   90.00
_cell.angle_gamma   90.00
#
_symmetry.space_group_name_H-M   'P 1'
#
loop_
_entity.id
_entity.type
_entity.pdbx_description
1 polymer ?
#
loop_
_entity_poly.entity_id
_entity_poly.type
_entity_poly.pdbx_seq_one_letter_code
_entity_poly.pdbx_strand_id
1 'polypeptide(L)' 'MTRSVFNAALAEVFPHGFGETLVSDQVLVEFGVTPAAALEAGVDPLEVWQALLRATGKDTEENLWWHRRNLKQNRQF' A
#
# COMPACT_ATOMS: atom_id res chain seq x y z
N MET A 1 -6.52 6.33 -1.49
CA MET A 1 -6.72 5.97 -0.05
C MET A 1 -5.95 6.97 0.83
N THR A 2 -6.14 7.05 2.16
CA THR A 2 -5.31 7.97 2.99
C THR A 2 -3.96 7.34 3.36
N ARG A 3 -2.95 8.16 3.72
CA ARG A 3 -1.61 7.67 4.14
C ARG A 3 -1.69 6.75 5.36
N SER A 4 -2.58 7.02 6.31
CA SER A 4 -2.79 6.16 7.48
C SER A 4 -3.37 4.79 7.10
N VAL A 5 -4.32 4.76 6.15
CA VAL A 5 -4.90 3.50 5.63
C VAL A 5 -3.86 2.70 4.86
N PHE A 6 -2.99 3.37 4.09
CA PHE A 6 -1.88 2.75 3.39
C PHE A 6 -0.89 2.08 4.36
N ASN A 7 -0.47 2.78 5.42
CA ASN A 7 0.42 2.23 6.43
C ASN A 7 -0.20 1.04 7.18
N ALA A 8 -1.50 1.09 7.47
CA ALA A 8 -2.21 -0.02 8.09
C ALA A 8 -2.27 -1.26 7.15
N ALA A 9 -2.54 -1.05 5.87
CA ALA A 9 -2.52 -2.11 4.86
C ALA A 9 -1.14 -2.77 4.75
N LEU A 10 -0.08 -1.95 4.76
CA LEU A 10 1.31 -2.42 4.77
C LEU A 10 1.62 -3.30 5.97
N ALA A 11 1.27 -2.85 7.18
CA ALA A 11 1.53 -3.59 8.41
C ALA A 11 0.79 -4.94 8.45
N GLU A 12 -0.40 -5.01 7.84
CA GLU A 12 -1.20 -6.24 7.79
C GLU A 12 -0.71 -7.23 6.72
N VAL A 13 -0.41 -6.75 5.50
CA VAL A 13 -0.01 -7.61 4.37
C VAL A 13 1.47 -7.98 4.40
N PHE A 14 2.31 -7.12 4.99
CA PHE A 14 3.76 -7.31 5.12
C PHE A 14 4.20 -7.17 6.59
N PRO A 15 3.84 -8.15 7.44
CA PRO A 15 4.17 -8.13 8.86
C PRO A 15 5.68 -8.22 9.10
N HIS A 16 6.11 -7.99 10.34
CA HIS A 16 7.52 -8.04 10.80
C HIS A 16 8.42 -6.89 10.31
N GLY A 17 7.86 -5.71 10.04
CA GLY A 17 8.63 -4.52 9.64
C GLY A 17 9.10 -4.54 8.18
N PHE A 18 8.80 -5.60 7.44
CA PHE A 18 9.16 -5.72 6.03
C PHE A 18 8.49 -4.65 5.16
N GLY A 19 7.30 -4.17 5.56
CA GLY A 19 6.60 -3.09 4.86
C GLY A 19 7.39 -1.77 4.79
N GLU A 20 8.15 -1.41 5.82
CA GLU A 20 8.93 -0.15 5.82
C GLU A 20 10.13 -0.23 4.87
N THR A 21 10.81 -1.37 4.83
CA THR A 21 11.87 -1.65 3.85
C THR A 21 11.31 -1.63 2.44
N LEU A 22 10.16 -2.27 2.20
CA LEU A 22 9.52 -2.24 0.87
C LEU A 22 9.18 -0.82 0.43
N VAL A 23 8.66 0.02 1.31
CA VAL A 23 8.34 1.42 0.99
C VAL A 23 9.57 2.23 0.58
N SER A 24 10.72 1.92 1.15
CA SER A 24 11.97 2.67 0.97
C SER A 24 12.81 2.14 -0.19
N ASP A 25 12.85 0.82 -0.41
CA ASP A 25 13.79 0.15 -1.31
C ASP A 25 13.14 -0.46 -2.56
N GLN A 26 11.84 -0.79 -2.53
CA GLN A 26 11.19 -1.41 -3.69
C GLN A 26 10.98 -0.36 -4.79
N VAL A 27 11.58 -0.53 -5.96
CA VAL A 27 11.24 0.30 -7.12
C VAL A 27 9.94 -0.21 -7.76
N LEU A 28 8.97 0.69 -7.93
CA LEU A 28 7.71 0.41 -8.60
C LEU A 28 7.88 0.62 -10.11
N VAL A 29 7.74 -0.45 -10.89
CA VAL A 29 7.97 -0.42 -12.36
C VAL A 29 7.13 0.66 -13.05
N GLU A 30 5.88 0.85 -12.59
CA GLU A 30 4.93 1.81 -13.17
C GLU A 30 5.34 3.27 -12.98
N PHE A 31 6.05 3.58 -11.89
CA PHE A 31 6.45 4.95 -11.54
C PHE A 31 7.95 5.19 -11.70
N GLY A 32 8.75 4.14 -11.86
CA GLY A 32 10.21 4.20 -11.93
C GLY A 32 10.88 4.64 -10.63
N VAL A 33 10.13 4.75 -9.53
CA VAL A 33 10.58 5.24 -8.22
C VAL A 33 10.03 4.38 -7.09
N THR A 34 10.49 4.63 -5.86
CA THR A 34 10.05 3.89 -4.67
C THR A 34 8.66 4.36 -4.20
N PRO A 35 7.90 3.55 -3.43
CA PRO A 35 6.63 3.97 -2.85
C PRO A 35 6.74 5.27 -2.05
N ALA A 36 7.81 5.42 -1.26
CA ALA A 36 8.06 6.66 -0.52
C ALA A 36 8.16 7.86 -1.46
N ALA A 37 8.99 7.77 -2.50
CA ALA A 37 9.18 8.85 -3.47
C ALA A 37 7.91 9.16 -4.27
N ALA A 38 7.14 8.14 -4.66
CA ALA A 38 5.87 8.32 -5.35
C ALA A 38 4.85 9.07 -4.48
N LEU A 39 4.75 8.70 -3.20
CA LEU A 39 3.86 9.38 -2.25
C LEU A 39 4.29 10.83 -1.98
N GLU A 40 5.60 11.10 -1.87
CA GLU A 40 6.14 12.47 -1.74
C GLU A 40 5.87 13.31 -3.00
N ALA A 41 5.89 12.68 -4.18
CA ALA A 41 5.52 13.31 -5.45
C ALA A 41 4.01 13.56 -5.61
N GLY A 42 3.19 13.14 -4.63
CA GLY A 42 1.75 13.35 -4.64
C GLY A 42 0.94 12.32 -5.44
N VAL A 43 1.54 11.18 -5.79
CA VAL A 43 0.83 10.05 -6.42
C VAL A 43 -0.23 9.52 -5.46
N ASP A 44 -1.40 9.10 -5.99
CA ASP A 44 -2.47 8.59 -5.13
C ASP A 44 -1.99 7.33 -4.37
N PRO A 45 -2.15 7.26 -3.04
CA PRO A 45 -1.69 6.11 -2.27
C PRO A 45 -2.34 4.78 -2.66
N LEU A 46 -3.53 4.79 -3.30
CA LEU A 46 -4.16 3.60 -3.87
C LEU A 46 -3.39 3.09 -5.08
N GLU A 47 -2.93 3.98 -5.95
CA GLU A 47 -2.13 3.58 -7.12
C GLU A 47 -0.77 3.04 -6.68
N VAL A 48 -0.13 3.70 -5.69
CA VAL A 48 1.12 3.22 -5.08
C VAL A 48 0.94 1.84 -4.44
N TRP A 49 -0.17 1.62 -3.71
CA TRP A 49 -0.49 0.33 -3.11
C TRP A 49 -0.65 -0.78 -4.15
N GLN A 50 -1.43 -0.53 -5.20
CA GLN A 50 -1.65 -1.51 -6.26
C GLN A 50 -0.35 -1.87 -6.98
N ALA A 51 0.49 -0.87 -7.29
CA ALA A 51 1.79 -1.09 -7.90
C ALA A 51 2.73 -1.89 -6.98
N LEU A 52 2.70 -1.63 -5.68
CA LEU A 52 3.49 -2.40 -4.70
C LEU A 52 3.04 -3.86 -4.61
N LEU A 53 1.73 -4.11 -4.60
CA LEU A 53 1.19 -5.47 -4.62
C LEU A 53 1.60 -6.22 -5.89
N ARG A 54 1.55 -5.56 -7.06
CA ARG A 54 2.05 -6.15 -8.32
C ARG A 54 3.54 -6.45 -8.26
N ALA A 55 4.35 -5.52 -7.74
CA ALA A 55 5.80 -5.68 -7.62
C ALA A 55 6.20 -6.85 -6.69
N THR A 56 5.35 -7.17 -5.71
CA THR A 56 5.58 -8.23 -4.73
C THR A 56 4.81 -9.53 -5.02
N GLY A 57 4.06 -9.58 -6.14
CA GLY A 57 3.24 -10.73 -6.51
C GLY A 57 2.08 -11.01 -5.54
N LYS A 58 1.58 -9.97 -4.86
CA LYS A 58 0.49 -10.04 -3.87
C LYS A 58 -0.78 -9.33 -4.35
N ASP A 59 -0.93 -9.10 -5.64
CA ASP A 59 -2.08 -8.45 -6.29
C ASP A 59 -3.35 -9.33 -6.34
N THR A 60 -3.65 -10.01 -5.24
CA THR A 60 -4.92 -10.72 -5.07
C THR A 60 -6.06 -9.74 -4.88
N GLU A 61 -7.28 -10.13 -5.26
CA GLU A 61 -8.47 -9.29 -5.04
C GLU A 61 -8.62 -8.86 -3.58
N GLU A 62 -8.33 -9.74 -2.63
CA GLU A 62 -8.40 -9.42 -1.20
C GLU A 62 -7.50 -8.23 -0.82
N ASN A 63 -6.26 -8.21 -1.31
CA ASN A 63 -5.31 -7.14 -1.01
C ASN A 63 -5.62 -5.86 -1.80
N LEU A 64 -6.06 -5.98 -3.05
CA LEU A 64 -6.47 -4.84 -3.87
C LEU A 64 -7.64 -4.08 -3.23
N TRP A 65 -8.61 -4.81 -2.67
CA TRP A 65 -9.80 -4.24 -2.02
C TRP A 65 -9.65 -4.07 -0.50
N TRP A 66 -8.45 -4.19 0.06
CA TRP A 66 -8.20 -4.14 1.52
C TRP A 66 -8.83 -2.90 2.18
N HIS A 67 -8.65 -1.74 1.56
CA HIS A 67 -9.22 -0.47 2.04
C HIS A 67 -10.75 -0.45 2.08
N ARG A 68 -11.45 -1.27 1.27
CA ARG A 68 -12.91 -1.39 1.28
C ARG A 68 -13.43 -2.27 2.42
N ARG A 69 -12.65 -3.26 2.87
CA ARG A 69 -12.98 -4.04 4.08
C ARG A 69 -12.90 -3.17 5.33
N ASN A 70 -11.85 -2.35 5.43
CA ASN A 70 -11.61 -1.52 6.61
C ASN A 70 -12.61 -0.35 6.75
N LEU A 71 -13.11 0.21 5.63
CA LEU A 71 -14.18 1.23 5.63
C LEU A 71 -15.49 0.76 6.31
N LYS A 72 -15.74 -0.55 6.42
CA LYS A 72 -16.90 -1.11 7.13
C LYS A 72 -16.68 -1.26 8.64
N GLN A 73 -15.43 -1.34 9.11
CA GLN A 73 -15.14 -1.52 10.53
C GLN A 73 -15.12 -0.21 11.32
N ASN A 74 -14.88 0.93 10.66
CA ASN A 74 -14.83 2.24 11.33
C ASN A 74 -16.22 2.90 11.53
N ARG A 75 -17.30 2.12 11.52
CA ARG A 75 -18.71 2.56 11.69
C ARG A 75 -19.40 1.95 12.92
N GLN A 76 -18.62 1.54 13.92
CA GLN A 76 -19.15 1.14 15.23
C GLN A 76 -18.63 2.09 16.31
N PHE A 77 -19.30 3.22 16.45
CA PHE A 77 -19.42 3.99 17.69
C PHE A 77 -20.89 4.38 17.85
#